data_AF-A0A6H1U8N8-F1
#
_entry.id   AF-A0A6H1U8N8-F1
#
_cell.length_a   1.000
_cell.length_b   1.000
_cell.length_c   1.000
_cell.angle_alpha   90.00
_cell.angle_beta   90.00
_cell.angle_gamma   90.00
#
_symmetry.space_group_name_H-M   'P 1'
#
loop_
_entity.id
_entity.type
_entity.pdbx_description
1 polymer ?
#
loop_
_entity_poly.entity_id
_entity_poly.type
_entity_poly.pdbx_seq_one_letter_code
_entity_poly.pdbx_strand_id
1 'polypeptide(L)'
;MLKIYLLCLTCFLLPVCFLITLEIYKTLKNHIVVYYSNNSNSLNSTQAYIRQKKWLTCIKILEKNIALQKKSTTKYYNILGFCYYYINEYQLSEYYYEQVLKQKPNNISILYKLAKVYLLNKKDKDAKNIYQKILKLDKNNNIAKKK
;
A
#
# COMPACT_ATOMS: atom_id res chain seq x y z
N MET A 1 25.24 -42.97 -40.00
CA MET A 1 24.35 -43.08 -38.83
C MET A 1 24.45 -41.88 -37.88
N LEU A 2 25.63 -41.56 -37.32
CA LEU A 2 25.81 -40.42 -36.38
C LEU A 2 25.35 -39.04 -36.89
N LYS A 3 25.57 -38.72 -38.18
CA LYS A 3 25.16 -37.42 -38.78
C LYS A 3 23.65 -37.22 -38.83
N ILE A 4 22.87 -38.27 -39.03
CA ILE A 4 21.40 -38.21 -39.09
C ILE A 4 20.84 -37.99 -37.67
N TYR A 5 21.43 -38.67 -36.67
CA TYR A 5 21.09 -38.46 -35.27
C TYR A 5 21.37 -37.02 -34.81
N LEU A 6 22.54 -36.47 -35.17
CA LEU A 6 22.89 -35.07 -34.90
C LEU A 6 21.91 -34.09 -35.54
N LEU A 7 21.46 -34.35 -36.78
CA LEU A 7 20.54 -33.48 -37.51
C LEU A 7 19.11 -33.55 -36.94
N CYS A 8 18.64 -34.73 -36.55
CA CYS A 8 17.38 -34.87 -35.82
C CYS A 8 17.42 -34.19 -34.44
N LEU A 9 18.55 -34.30 -33.74
CA LEU A 9 18.74 -33.73 -32.42
C LEU A 9 18.78 -32.20 -32.46
N THR A 10 19.46 -31.59 -33.44
CA THR A 10 19.43 -30.13 -33.63
C THR A 10 18.06 -29.61 -34.04
N CYS A 11 17.34 -30.33 -34.92
CA CYS A 11 15.97 -29.98 -35.30
C CYS A 11 14.99 -29.98 -34.12
N PHE A 12 15.21 -30.82 -33.10
CA PHE A 12 14.39 -30.84 -31.89
C PHE A 12 14.84 -29.84 -30.81
N LEU A 13 16.15 -29.61 -30.65
CA LEU A 13 16.67 -28.70 -29.63
C LEU A 13 16.41 -27.23 -29.94
N LEU A 14 16.51 -26.82 -31.21
CA LEU A 14 16.29 -25.43 -31.63
C LEU A 14 14.90 -24.87 -31.22
N PRO A 15 13.77 -25.54 -31.51
CA PRO A 15 12.45 -25.05 -31.11
C PRO A 15 12.26 -25.07 -29.58
N VAL A 16 12.84 -26.05 -28.87
CA VAL A 16 12.78 -26.11 -27.41
C VAL A 16 13.54 -24.93 -26.78
N CYS A 17 14.75 -24.63 -27.26
CA CYS A 17 15.51 -23.45 -26.83
C CYS A 17 14.77 -22.14 -27.14
N PHE A 18 14.09 -22.07 -28.28
CA PHE A 18 13.29 -20.90 -28.65
C PHE A 18 12.09 -20.69 -27.71
N LEU A 19 11.38 -21.76 -27.33
CA LEU A 19 10.27 -21.67 -26.37
C LEU A 19 10.75 -21.24 -24.98
N ILE A 20 11.86 -21.82 -24.51
CA ILE A 20 12.45 -21.47 -23.22
C ILE A 20 12.88 -20.00 -23.20
N THR A 21 13.52 -19.50 -24.28
CA THR A 21 13.92 -18.09 -24.36
C THR A 21 12.71 -17.14 -24.40
N LEU A 22 11.61 -17.51 -25.07
CA LEU A 22 10.37 -16.73 -25.06
C LEU A 22 9.75 -16.65 -23.66
N GLU A 23 9.73 -17.75 -22.93
CA GLU A 23 9.16 -17.81 -21.58
C GLU A 23 10.00 -17.02 -20.57
N ILE A 24 11.32 -17.13 -20.66
CA ILE A 24 12.28 -16.31 -19.91
C ILE A 24 12.13 -14.82 -20.27
N TYR A 25 12.01 -14.48 -21.56
CA TYR A 25 11.80 -13.09 -21.98
C TYR A 25 10.49 -12.52 -21.45
N LYS A 26 9.39 -13.29 -21.49
CA LYS A 26 8.07 -12.87 -20.99
C LYS A 26 8.09 -12.62 -19.48
N THR A 27 8.72 -13.52 -18.73
CA THR A 27 8.88 -13.37 -17.28
C THR A 27 9.77 -12.17 -16.94
N LEU A 28 10.93 -12.04 -17.59
CA LEU A 28 11.82 -10.88 -17.43
C LEU A 28 11.12 -9.56 -17.78
N LYS A 29 10.41 -9.49 -18.90
CA LYS A 29 9.64 -8.31 -19.31
C LYS A 29 8.59 -7.95 -18.29
N ASN A 30 7.85 -8.92 -17.75
CA ASN A 30 6.89 -8.68 -16.67
C ASN A 30 7.58 -8.16 -15.41
N HIS A 31 8.72 -8.74 -15.02
CA HIS A 31 9.50 -8.25 -13.88
C HIS A 31 10.03 -6.82 -14.11
N ILE A 32 10.53 -6.51 -15.30
CA ILE A 32 11.03 -5.18 -15.68
C ILE A 32 9.90 -4.16 -15.72
N VAL A 33 8.76 -4.48 -16.33
CA VAL A 33 7.59 -3.59 -16.39
C VAL A 33 7.01 -3.35 -15.00
N VAL A 34 6.90 -4.39 -14.17
CA VAL A 34 6.48 -4.25 -12.76
C VAL A 34 7.52 -3.43 -11.98
N TYR A 35 8.81 -3.61 -12.24
CA TYR A 35 9.88 -2.85 -11.61
C TYR A 35 9.84 -1.35 -11.99
N TYR A 36 9.69 -1.03 -13.28
CA TYR A 36 9.61 0.35 -13.78
C TYR A 36 8.26 1.03 -13.44
N SER A 37 7.13 0.33 -13.58
CA SER A 37 5.81 0.85 -13.18
C SER A 37 5.73 1.13 -11.68
N ASN A 38 6.48 0.39 -10.86
CA ASN A 38 6.54 0.62 -9.41
C ASN A 38 7.39 1.84 -9.03
N ASN A 39 8.24 2.35 -9.93
CA ASN A 39 9.20 3.41 -9.59
C ASN A 39 8.65 4.83 -9.75
N SER A 40 7.64 5.08 -10.59
CA SER A 40 7.08 6.43 -10.77
C SER A 40 5.65 6.63 -10.24
N ASN A 41 4.81 5.58 -10.17
CA ASN A 41 3.37 5.74 -9.94
C ASN A 41 2.77 4.84 -8.84
N SER A 42 3.51 4.59 -7.74
CA SER A 42 3.03 3.79 -6.60
C SER A 42 1.75 4.34 -5.96
N LEU A 43 1.55 5.67 -5.93
CA LEU A 43 0.36 6.27 -5.35
C LEU A 43 -0.89 6.11 -6.24
N ASN A 44 -0.71 6.09 -7.56
CA ASN A 44 -1.82 5.91 -8.48
C ASN A 44 -2.32 4.47 -8.43
N SER A 45 -1.41 3.50 -8.32
CA SER A 45 -1.78 2.10 -8.15
C SER A 45 -2.47 1.85 -6.81
N THR A 46 -1.95 2.40 -5.69
CA THR A 46 -2.62 2.26 -4.39
C THR A 46 -4.01 2.90 -4.40
N GLN A 47 -4.18 4.06 -5.03
CA GLN A 47 -5.49 4.69 -5.21
C GLN A 47 -6.44 3.83 -6.04
N ALA A 48 -5.95 3.17 -7.10
CA ALA A 48 -6.74 2.24 -7.89
C ALA A 48 -7.19 1.02 -7.06
N TYR A 49 -6.31 0.44 -6.25
CA TYR A 49 -6.65 -0.67 -5.36
C TYR A 49 -7.66 -0.27 -4.27
N ILE A 50 -7.54 0.95 -3.73
CA ILE A 50 -8.52 1.52 -2.79
C ILE A 50 -9.90 1.66 -3.44
N ARG A 51 -9.96 2.19 -4.67
CA ARG A 51 -11.22 2.31 -5.42
C ARG A 51 -11.87 0.95 -5.67
N GLN A 52 -11.06 -0.08 -5.89
CA GLN A 52 -11.51 -1.47 -6.04
C GLN A 52 -11.78 -2.18 -4.70
N LYS A 53 -11.62 -1.51 -3.55
CA LYS A 53 -11.72 -2.09 -2.19
C LYS A 53 -10.79 -3.28 -1.96
N LYS A 54 -9.70 -3.40 -2.71
CA LYS A 54 -8.70 -4.46 -2.54
C LYS A 54 -7.69 -4.04 -1.47
N TRP A 55 -8.12 -4.08 -0.21
CA TRP A 55 -7.36 -3.57 0.94
C TRP A 55 -6.04 -4.31 1.15
N LEU A 56 -6.07 -5.65 1.14
CA LEU A 56 -4.89 -6.50 1.38
C LEU A 56 -3.80 -6.31 0.32
N THR A 57 -4.17 -6.22 -0.96
CA THR A 57 -3.20 -5.97 -2.03
C THR A 57 -2.60 -4.57 -1.91
N CYS A 58 -3.40 -3.60 -1.48
CA CYS A 58 -2.93 -2.24 -1.22
C CYS A 58 -1.88 -2.22 -0.11
N ILE A 59 -2.16 -2.91 1.01
CA ILE A 59 -1.24 -3.05 2.15
C ILE A 59 0.09 -3.67 1.69
N LYS A 60 0.06 -4.81 1.00
CA LYS A 60 1.27 -5.49 0.49
C LYS A 60 2.15 -4.58 -0.37
N ILE A 61 1.54 -3.79 -1.25
CA ILE A 61 2.26 -2.86 -2.12
C ILE A 61 2.86 -1.71 -1.31
N LEU A 62 2.14 -1.18 -0.33
CA LEU A 62 2.60 -0.09 0.52
C LEU A 62 3.77 -0.52 1.42
N GLU A 63 3.69 -1.69 2.05
CA GLU A 63 4.76 -2.24 2.89
C GLU A 63 6.04 -2.45 2.09
N LYS A 64 5.93 -3.04 0.89
CA LYS A 64 7.07 -3.14 -0.03
C LYS A 64 7.68 -1.78 -0.36
N ASN A 65 6.85 -0.75 -0.59
CA ASN A 65 7.33 0.59 -0.91
C ASN A 65 8.01 1.30 0.28
N ILE A 66 7.56 1.02 1.51
CA ILE A 66 8.17 1.52 2.73
C ILE A 66 9.52 0.84 2.98
N ALA A 67 9.61 -0.47 2.77
CA ALA A 67 10.88 -1.22 2.89
C ALA A 67 11.95 -0.69 1.93
N LEU A 68 11.55 -0.22 0.75
CA LEU A 68 12.42 0.44 -0.23
C LEU A 68 12.74 1.91 0.11
N GLN A 69 12.40 2.38 1.32
CA GLN A 69 12.68 3.73 1.85
C GLN A 69 12.30 4.88 0.92
N LYS A 70 11.21 4.75 0.15
CA LYS A 70 10.74 5.81 -0.74
C LYS A 70 10.33 7.06 0.05
N LYS A 71 10.72 8.25 -0.44
CA LYS A 71 10.57 9.60 0.16
C LYS A 71 9.15 9.97 0.64
N SER A 72 8.10 9.24 0.26
CA SER A 72 6.68 9.51 0.55
C SER A 72 6.09 8.71 1.73
N THR A 73 6.92 8.30 2.69
CA THR A 73 6.55 7.44 3.82
C THR A 73 5.30 7.91 4.59
N THR A 74 5.16 9.22 4.84
CA THR A 74 3.99 9.79 5.55
C THR A 74 2.68 9.53 4.81
N LYS A 75 2.68 9.65 3.47
CA LYS A 75 1.49 9.41 2.65
C LYS A 75 1.14 7.93 2.67
N TYR A 76 2.13 7.05 2.62
CA TYR A 76 1.91 5.61 2.72
C TYR A 76 1.34 5.20 4.08
N TYR A 77 1.82 5.76 5.19
CA TYR A 77 1.25 5.48 6.51
C TYR A 77 -0.21 5.93 6.62
N ASN A 78 -0.59 7.08 6.08
CA ASN A 78 -2.01 7.50 6.04
C ASN A 78 -2.88 6.50 5.26
N ILE A 79 -2.38 6.01 4.12
CA ILE A 79 -3.11 5.03 3.31
C ILE A 79 -3.15 3.67 4.02
N LEU A 80 -2.08 3.23 4.66
CA LEU A 80 -2.06 2.00 5.45
C LEU A 80 -3.07 2.08 6.60
N GLY A 81 -3.05 3.17 7.38
CA GLY A 81 -4.04 3.38 8.43
C GLY A 81 -5.48 3.31 7.91
N PHE A 82 -5.72 3.84 6.71
CA PHE A 82 -7.02 3.73 6.04
C PHE A 82 -7.35 2.29 5.62
N CYS A 83 -6.42 1.54 5.03
CA CYS A 83 -6.65 0.16 4.65
C CYS A 83 -6.92 -0.73 5.87
N TYR A 84 -6.12 -0.58 6.93
CA TYR A 84 -6.29 -1.30 8.20
C TYR A 84 -7.64 -0.99 8.87
N TYR A 85 -8.11 0.26 8.78
CA TYR A 85 -9.46 0.64 9.23
C TYR A 85 -10.57 -0.16 8.52
N TYR A 86 -10.47 -0.38 7.20
CA TYR A 86 -11.50 -1.10 6.43
C TYR A 86 -11.46 -2.61 6.59
N ILE A 87 -10.36 -3.18 7.08
CA ILE A 87 -10.27 -4.60 7.43
C ILE A 87 -10.52 -4.85 8.92
N ASN A 88 -11.02 -3.84 9.64
CA ASN A 88 -11.33 -3.88 11.08
C ASN A 88 -10.11 -4.10 12.00
N GLU A 89 -8.90 -3.96 11.48
CA GLU A 89 -7.66 -4.03 12.25
C GLU A 89 -7.35 -2.67 12.88
N TYR A 90 -8.15 -2.30 13.87
CA TYR A 90 -8.13 -0.96 14.46
C TYR A 90 -6.83 -0.64 15.19
N GLN A 91 -6.17 -1.64 15.79
CA GLN A 91 -4.88 -1.45 16.48
C GLN A 91 -3.76 -1.05 15.49
N LEU A 92 -3.71 -1.71 14.34
CA LEU A 92 -2.76 -1.35 13.27
C LEU A 92 -3.13 -0.01 12.64
N SER A 93 -4.42 0.26 12.45
CA SER A 93 -4.89 1.54 11.94
C SER A 93 -4.45 2.71 12.83
N GLU A 94 -4.62 2.56 14.15
CA GLU A 94 -4.16 3.47 15.19
C GLU A 94 -2.65 3.72 15.07
N TYR A 95 -1.85 2.65 15.08
CA TYR A 95 -0.39 2.74 14.95
C TYR A 95 0.04 3.58 13.74
N TYR A 96 -0.50 3.30 12.55
CA TYR A 96 -0.09 4.03 11.34
C TYR A 96 -0.54 5.49 11.34
N TYR A 97 -1.71 5.81 11.89
CA TYR A 97 -2.12 7.20 12.06
C TYR A 97 -1.25 7.96 13.06
N GLU A 98 -0.81 7.32 14.14
CA GLU A 98 0.15 7.90 15.07
C GLU A 98 1.50 8.20 14.40
N GLN A 99 2.00 7.31 13.53
CA GLN A 99 3.22 7.57 12.77
C GLN A 99 3.08 8.80 11.85
N VAL A 100 1.90 9.03 11.28
CA VAL A 100 1.63 10.26 10.51
C VAL A 100 1.63 11.49 11.43
N LEU A 101 1.01 11.39 12.61
CA LEU A 101 0.93 12.50 13.56
C LEU A 101 2.29 12.84 14.19
N LYS A 102 3.22 11.89 14.34
CA LYS A 102 4.60 12.18 14.75
C LYS A 102 5.28 13.20 13.83
N GLN A 103 4.98 13.16 12.54
CA GLN A 103 5.52 14.09 11.55
C GLN A 103 4.63 15.32 11.35
N LYS A 104 3.32 15.17 11.53
CA LYS A 104 2.31 16.23 11.34
C LYS A 104 1.34 16.28 12.52
N PRO A 105 1.78 16.78 13.70
CA PRO A 105 1.05 16.62 14.97
C PRO A 105 -0.30 17.36 15.03
N ASN A 106 -0.48 18.36 14.17
CA ASN A 106 -1.68 19.21 14.12
C ASN A 106 -2.52 18.95 12.87
N ASN A 107 -2.33 17.81 12.19
CA ASN A 107 -3.14 17.46 11.04
C ASN A 107 -4.55 17.02 11.47
N ILE A 108 -5.49 17.97 11.42
CA ILE A 108 -6.90 17.78 11.82
C ILE A 108 -7.54 16.59 11.10
N SER A 109 -7.23 16.38 9.82
CA SER A 109 -7.79 15.25 9.06
C SER A 109 -7.37 13.91 9.63
N ILE A 110 -6.11 13.77 10.05
CA ILE A 110 -5.59 12.52 10.64
C ILE A 110 -6.06 12.36 12.08
N LEU A 111 -6.08 13.45 12.86
CA LEU A 111 -6.67 13.43 14.20
C LEU A 111 -8.11 12.93 14.16
N TYR A 112 -8.90 13.41 13.19
CA TYR A 112 -10.28 12.95 13.04
C TYR A 112 -10.38 11.45 12.70
N LYS A 113 -9.52 10.96 11.80
CA LYS A 113 -9.48 9.52 11.47
C LYS A 113 -9.07 8.68 12.68
N LEU A 114 -8.08 9.12 13.46
CA LEU A 114 -7.64 8.45 14.67
C LEU A 114 -8.74 8.42 15.74
N ALA A 115 -9.48 9.53 15.94
CA ALA A 115 -10.62 9.56 16.85
C ALA A 115 -11.70 8.55 16.44
N LYS A 116 -11.99 8.40 15.14
CA LYS A 116 -12.90 7.36 14.63
C LYS A 116 -12.41 5.95 14.94
N VAL A 117 -11.12 5.69 14.73
CA VAL A 117 -10.50 4.39 15.06
C VAL A 117 -10.65 4.11 16.55
N TYR A 118 -10.39 5.09 17.42
CA TYR A 118 -10.57 4.94 18.86
C TYR A 118 -12.00 4.60 19.27
N LEU A 119 -13.01 5.24 18.68
CA LEU A 119 -14.41 4.88 18.94
C LEU A 119 -14.72 3.43 18.55
N LEU A 120 -14.22 2.98 17.38
CA LEU A 120 -14.42 1.58 16.95
C LEU A 120 -13.63 0.58 17.80
N ASN A 121 -12.49 1.00 18.32
CA ASN A 121 -11.65 0.22 19.22
C ASN A 121 -12.10 0.31 20.71
N LYS A 122 -13.30 0.83 20.98
CA LYS A 122 -13.86 1.03 22.34
C LYS A 122 -13.01 1.90 23.28
N LYS A 123 -12.16 2.76 22.72
CA LYS A 123 -11.31 3.73 23.41
C LYS A 123 -11.98 5.11 23.46
N ASP A 124 -13.16 5.19 24.07
CA ASP A 124 -13.98 6.41 24.03
C ASP A 124 -13.32 7.62 24.71
N LYS A 125 -12.54 7.38 25.77
CA LYS A 125 -11.79 8.42 26.48
C LYS A 125 -10.74 9.07 25.57
N ASP A 126 -9.98 8.26 24.84
CA ASP A 126 -8.94 8.74 23.93
C ASP A 126 -9.55 9.47 22.74
N ALA A 127 -10.68 8.98 22.21
CA ALA A 127 -11.43 9.66 21.17
C ALA A 127 -11.87 11.07 21.61
N LYS A 128 -12.44 11.22 22.81
CA LYS A 128 -12.85 12.52 23.37
C LYS A 128 -11.66 13.47 23.50
N ASN A 129 -10.52 12.99 24.00
CA ASN A 129 -9.30 13.78 24.11
C ASN A 129 -8.83 14.30 22.74
N ILE A 130 -8.91 13.48 21.70
CA ILE A 130 -8.60 13.92 20.33
C ILE A 130 -9.60 14.95 19.82
N TYR A 131 -10.91 14.76 20.04
CA TYR A 131 -11.90 15.75 19.62
C TYR A 131 -11.70 17.11 20.31
N GLN A 132 -11.36 17.11 21.60
CA GLN A 132 -10.98 18.33 22.31
C GLN A 132 -9.72 18.98 21.70
N LYS A 133 -8.71 18.18 21.33
CA LYS A 133 -7.52 18.69 20.64
C LYS A 133 -7.88 19.31 19.29
N ILE A 134 -8.78 18.69 18.52
CA ILE A 134 -9.28 19.24 17.25
C ILE A 134 -9.99 20.58 17.49
N LEU A 135 -10.86 20.69 18.50
CA LEU A 135 -11.55 21.94 18.83
C LEU A 135 -10.60 23.06 19.29
N LYS A 136 -9.48 22.72 19.93
CA LYS A 136 -8.44 23.70 20.27
C LYS A 136 -7.72 24.23 19.03
N LEU A 137 -7.46 23.37 18.05
CA LEU A 137 -6.80 23.74 16.79
C LEU A 137 -7.75 24.46 15.82
N ASP A 138 -9.01 24.05 15.79
CA ASP A 138 -10.06 24.59 14.95
C ASP A 138 -11.36 24.69 15.75
N LYS A 139 -11.56 25.87 16.35
CA LYS A 139 -12.71 26.19 17.21
C LYS A 139 -14.05 26.11 16.48
N ASN A 140 -14.06 26.12 15.14
CA ASN A 140 -15.27 26.07 14.33
C ASN A 140 -15.47 24.71 13.66
N ASN A 141 -14.74 23.68 14.08
CA ASN A 141 -14.89 22.35 13.52
C ASN A 141 -16.25 21.71 13.89
N ASN A 142 -17.22 21.80 12.98
CA ASN A 142 -18.58 21.26 13.16
C ASN A 142 -18.60 19.76 13.46
N ILE A 143 -17.57 19.02 13.02
CA ILE A 143 -17.51 17.57 13.21
C ILE A 143 -17.12 17.24 14.64
N ALA A 144 -16.12 17.94 15.19
CA ALA A 144 -15.69 17.74 16.56
C ALA A 144 -16.68 18.32 17.58
N LYS A 145 -17.44 19.38 17.25
CA LYS A 145 -18.49 19.94 18.13
C LYS A 145 -19.66 18.98 18.39
N LYS A 146 -19.92 18.04 17.47
CA LYS A 146 -21.06 17.10 17.52
C LYS A 146 -20.75 15.79 18.25
N LYS A 147 -19.52 15.58 18.72
CA LYS A 147 -19.02 14.31 19.28
C LYS A 147 -18.54 14.50 20.71
#